data_AF-A0A840S7K9-F1
#
_entry.id   AF-A0A840S7K9-F1
#
_cell.length_a   1.000
_cell.length_b   1.000
_cell.length_c   1.000
_cell.angle_alpha   90.00
_cell.angle_beta   90.00
_cell.angle_gamma   90.00
#
_symmetry.space_group_name_H-M   'P 1'
#
loop_
_entity.id
_entity.type
_entity.pdbx_description
1 polymer ?
#
loop_
_entity_poly.entity_id
_entity_poly.type
_entity_poly.pdbx_seq_one_letter_code
_entity_poly.pdbx_strand_id
1 'polypeptide(L)'
;MITRSEALAAVMDAEEYQLDRQATALKRAGDWAGAIAALRRRKALLGEGWADDKLAKYLQQAGQFEEALQEIEWLVANSHAWAQGMFGHQPATVRQRQRAGFVSRVLEAGVLICKRAKRSAEQAAYQARADQYRRIVNQIEPLAAAASSQRLQALRQRPIA
;
A
#
# COMPACT_ATOMS: atom_id res chain seq x y z
N MET A 1 7.94 20.72 -24.78
CA MET A 1 7.98 19.24 -24.88
C MET A 1 9.06 18.77 -23.95
N ILE A 2 8.71 18.12 -22.84
CA ILE A 2 9.69 17.50 -21.94
C ILE A 2 10.06 16.16 -22.57
N THR A 3 11.35 15.92 -22.78
CA THR A 3 11.83 14.65 -23.33
C THR A 3 11.63 13.53 -22.30
N ARG A 4 11.52 12.28 -22.76
CA ARG A 4 11.36 11.12 -21.87
C ARG A 4 12.51 11.01 -20.85
N SER A 5 13.70 11.52 -21.19
CA SER A 5 14.88 11.59 -20.32
C SER A 5 14.73 12.62 -19.20
N GLU A 6 14.22 13.82 -19.52
CA GLU A 6 13.96 14.87 -18.54
C GLU A 6 12.79 14.51 -17.61
N ALA A 7 11.77 13.83 -18.13
CA ALA A 7 10.68 13.31 -17.31
C ALA A 7 11.17 12.22 -16.33
N LEU A 8 12.11 11.36 -16.77
CA LEU A 8 12.71 10.34 -15.91
C LEU A 8 13.59 10.97 -14.83
N ALA A 9 14.39 11.98 -15.19
CA ALA A 9 15.22 12.74 -14.25
C ALA A 9 14.36 13.46 -13.20
N ALA A 10 13.27 14.12 -13.61
CA ALA A 10 12.34 14.78 -12.69
C ALA A 10 11.66 13.80 -11.72
N VAL A 11 11.36 12.57 -12.14
CA VAL A 11 10.84 11.52 -11.26
C VAL A 11 11.93 11.00 -10.30
N MET A 12 13.18 10.94 -10.75
CA MET A 12 14.32 10.58 -9.89
C MET A 12 14.71 11.68 -8.91
N ASP A 13 14.41 12.94 -9.21
CA ASP A 13 14.64 14.11 -8.35
C ASP A 13 13.47 14.41 -7.41
N ALA A 14 12.34 13.72 -7.56
CA ALA A 14 11.22 13.85 -6.63
C ALA A 14 11.68 13.52 -5.20
N GLU A 15 11.41 14.44 -4.27
CA GLU A 15 11.86 14.35 -2.87
C GLU A 15 11.46 13.01 -2.23
N GLU A 16 10.28 12.48 -2.58
CA GLU A 16 9.82 11.16 -2.12
C GLU A 16 10.74 10.00 -2.52
N TYR A 17 11.32 10.05 -3.72
CA TYR A 17 12.20 9.00 -4.24
C TYR A 17 13.56 9.06 -3.56
N GLN A 18 14.09 10.28 -3.34
CA GLN A 18 15.32 10.47 -2.60
C GLN A 18 15.20 9.98 -1.15
N LEU A 19 14.07 10.25 -0.49
CA LEU A 19 13.80 9.75 0.86
C LEU A 19 13.72 8.22 0.92
N ASP A 20 13.17 7.56 -0.09
CA ASP A 20 13.15 6.09 -0.14
C ASP A 20 14.55 5.47 -0.26
N ARG A 21 15.40 6.07 -1.13
CA ARG A 21 16.79 5.64 -1.26
C ARG A 21 17.58 5.90 0.02
N GLN A 22 17.39 7.08 0.62
CA GLN A 22 18.03 7.44 1.89
C GLN A 22 17.64 6.45 2.99
N ALA A 23 16.36 6.12 3.13
CA ALA A 23 15.89 5.13 4.09
C ALA A 23 16.59 3.77 3.88
N THR A 24 16.73 3.33 2.63
CA THR A 24 17.42 2.07 2.30
C THR A 24 18.91 2.12 2.62
N ALA A 25 19.58 3.24 2.37
CA ALA A 25 21.00 3.42 2.69
C ALA A 25 21.24 3.41 4.20
N LEU A 26 20.45 4.15 4.97
CA LEU A 26 20.53 4.21 6.43
C LEU A 26 20.26 2.83 7.06
N LYS A 27 19.26 2.10 6.54
CA LYS A 27 18.98 0.72 6.93
C LYS A 27 20.20 -0.19 6.72
N ARG A 28 20.89 -0.06 5.59
CA ARG A 28 22.10 -0.85 5.28
C ARG A 28 23.27 -0.50 6.20
N ALA A 29 23.35 0.74 6.65
CA ALA A 29 24.33 1.19 7.63
C ALA A 29 23.98 0.80 9.08
N GLY A 30 22.81 0.22 9.32
CA GLY A 30 22.32 -0.11 10.67
C GLY A 30 21.69 1.07 11.41
N ASP A 31 21.59 2.25 10.79
CA ASP A 31 20.91 3.41 11.34
C ASP A 31 19.39 3.28 11.13
N TRP A 32 18.75 2.53 12.03
CA TRP A 32 17.30 2.34 12.03
C TRP A 32 16.54 3.63 12.30
N ALA A 33 17.04 4.48 13.20
CA ALA A 33 16.37 5.73 13.57
C ALA A 33 16.30 6.70 12.38
N GLY A 34 17.43 6.89 11.68
CA GLY A 34 17.48 7.69 10.47
C GLY A 34 16.63 7.10 9.34
N ALA A 35 16.65 5.77 9.17
CA ALA A 35 15.84 5.11 8.16
C ALA A 35 14.32 5.30 8.39
N ILE A 36 13.88 5.17 9.64
CA ILE A 36 12.49 5.42 10.04
C ILE A 36 12.12 6.90 9.85
N ALA A 37 12.99 7.83 10.22
CA ALA A 37 12.76 9.26 10.04
C ALA A 37 12.57 9.64 8.55
N ALA A 38 13.40 9.09 7.66
CA ALA A 38 13.26 9.30 6.22
C ALA A 38 11.91 8.76 5.69
N LEU A 39 11.48 7.58 6.13
CA LEU A 39 10.17 7.02 5.75
C LEU A 39 8.99 7.81 6.31
N ARG A 40 9.08 8.34 7.53
CA ARG A 40 8.06 9.23 8.10
C ARG A 40 7.91 10.51 7.29
N ARG A 41 9.02 11.13 6.89
CA ARG A 41 8.99 12.32 6.01
C ARG A 41 8.39 11.97 4.65
N ARG A 42 8.76 10.83 4.07
CA ARG A 42 8.18 10.35 2.80
C ARG A 42 6.68 10.14 2.92
N LYS A 43 6.21 9.50 4.00
CA LYS A 43 4.78 9.34 4.29
C LYS A 43 4.06 10.69 4.41
N ALA A 44 4.66 11.67 5.10
CA ALA A 44 4.09 13.00 5.26
C ALA A 44 3.93 13.74 3.92
N LEU A 45 4.89 13.60 2.99
CA LEU A 45 4.80 14.17 1.64
C LEU A 45 3.70 13.51 0.80
N LEU A 46 3.59 12.19 0.89
CA LEU A 46 2.61 11.41 0.13
C LEU A 46 1.17 11.54 0.66
N GLY A 47 1.01 11.80 1.95
CA GLY A 47 -0.30 11.84 2.60
C GLY A 47 -1.09 10.55 2.37
N GLU A 48 -2.33 10.69 1.89
CA GLU A 48 -3.22 9.57 1.55
C GLU A 48 -2.69 8.67 0.41
N GLY A 49 -1.70 9.14 -0.36
CA GLY A 49 -1.01 8.34 -1.37
C GLY A 49 -0.04 7.31 -0.79
N TRP A 50 0.28 7.38 0.51
CA TRP A 50 1.14 6.41 1.18
C TRP A 50 0.44 5.05 1.31
N ALA A 51 1.04 4.02 0.69
CA ALA A 51 0.45 2.67 0.60
C ALA A 51 1.49 1.54 0.68
N ASP A 52 2.68 1.82 1.22
CA ASP A 52 3.75 0.84 1.41
C ASP A 52 3.84 0.46 2.91
N ASP A 53 3.97 -0.83 3.20
CA ASP A 53 4.18 -1.36 4.56
C ASP A 53 5.66 -1.31 5.00
N LYS A 54 6.55 -0.72 4.19
CA LYS A 54 8.00 -0.57 4.46
C LYS A 54 8.28 0.12 5.80
N LEU A 55 7.53 1.16 6.17
CA LEU A 55 7.69 1.83 7.46
C LEU A 55 7.40 0.85 8.62
N ALA A 56 6.29 0.10 8.56
CA ALA A 56 5.96 -0.91 9.56
C ALA A 56 7.05 -1.98 9.68
N LYS A 57 7.61 -2.44 8.54
CA LYS A 57 8.72 -3.39 8.52
C LYS A 57 9.98 -2.84 9.19
N TYR A 58 10.30 -1.56 9.01
CA TYR A 58 11.49 -0.95 9.61
C TYR A 58 11.30 -0.75 11.12
N LEU A 59 10.12 -0.29 11.54
CA LEU A 59 9.73 -0.19 12.94
C LEU A 59 9.83 -1.55 13.63
N GLN A 60 9.32 -2.61 13.00
CA GLN A 60 9.44 -3.99 13.50
C GLN A 60 10.89 -4.43 13.69
N GLN A 61 11.78 -4.14 12.73
CA GLN A 61 13.20 -4.52 12.83
C GLN A 61 13.94 -3.72 13.91
N ALA A 62 13.51 -2.49 14.18
CA ALA A 62 14.01 -1.67 15.29
C ALA A 62 13.41 -2.06 16.66
N GLY A 63 12.53 -3.07 16.74
CA GLY A 63 11.85 -3.48 17.96
C GLY A 63 10.68 -2.57 18.40
N GLN A 64 10.30 -1.61 17.56
CA GLN A 64 9.21 -0.66 17.81
C GLN A 64 7.87 -1.27 17.37
N PHE A 65 7.45 -2.34 18.05
CA PHE A 65 6.28 -3.13 17.62
C PHE A 65 4.96 -2.39 17.69
N GLU A 66 4.74 -1.55 18.72
CA GLU A 66 3.52 -0.75 18.84
C GLU A 66 3.35 0.21 17.67
N GLU A 67 4.40 0.96 17.35
CA GLU A 67 4.39 1.91 16.24
C GLU A 67 4.25 1.18 14.90
N ALA A 68 4.86 -0.01 14.76
CA ALA A 68 4.68 -0.85 13.59
C ALA A 68 3.20 -1.24 13.39
N LEU A 69 2.50 -1.65 14.47
CA LEU A 69 1.07 -1.99 14.40
C LEU A 69 0.20 -0.74 14.17
N GLN A 70 0.53 0.41 14.76
CA GLN A 70 -0.15 1.68 14.46
C GLN A 70 -0.03 2.04 12.98
N GLU A 71 1.11 1.78 12.35
CA GLU A 71 1.29 1.97 10.92
C GLU A 71 0.39 1.04 10.09
N ILE A 72 0.25 -0.22 10.51
CA ILE A 72 -0.70 -1.17 9.87
C ILE A 72 -2.14 -0.64 9.97
N GLU A 73 -2.59 -0.22 11.14
CA GLU A 73 -3.95 0.33 11.31
C GLU A 73 -4.16 1.62 10.52
N TRP A 74 -3.16 2.49 10.44
CA TRP A 74 -3.22 3.69 9.61
C TRP A 74 -3.43 3.34 8.14
N LEU A 75 -2.69 2.36 7.60
CA LEU A 75 -2.83 1.90 6.21
C LEU A 75 -4.22 1.29 5.97
N VAL A 76 -4.77 0.53 6.92
CA VAL A 76 -6.13 -0.01 6.83
C VAL A 76 -7.18 1.12 6.80
N ALA A 77 -7.05 2.10 7.69
CA ALA A 77 -7.96 3.24 7.77
C ALA A 77 -7.94 4.11 6.50
N ASN A 78 -6.76 4.31 5.90
CA ASN A 78 -6.58 5.13 4.70
C ASN A 78 -6.76 4.35 3.38
N SER A 79 -7.04 3.04 3.45
CA SER A 79 -7.19 2.16 2.28
C SER A 79 -8.27 2.62 1.29
N HIS A 80 -9.29 3.34 1.76
CA HIS A 80 -10.35 3.85 0.88
C HIS A 80 -9.85 5.03 0.03
N ALA A 81 -9.21 6.01 0.66
CA ALA A 81 -8.63 7.17 -0.02
C ALA A 81 -7.57 6.71 -1.05
N TRP A 82 -6.69 5.79 -0.66
CA TRP A 82 -5.73 5.17 -1.57
C TRP A 82 -6.40 4.51 -2.79
N ALA A 83 -7.42 3.67 -2.57
CA ALA A 83 -8.12 2.98 -3.65
C ALA A 83 -8.85 3.96 -4.58
N GLN A 84 -9.40 5.05 -4.02
CA GLN A 84 -10.02 6.12 -4.78
C GLN A 84 -9.00 6.87 -5.65
N GLY A 85 -7.85 7.24 -5.08
CA GLY A 85 -6.79 7.95 -5.80
C GLY A 85 -6.21 7.12 -6.95
N MET A 86 -5.89 5.84 -6.69
CA MET A 86 -5.20 4.99 -7.67
C MET A 86 -6.15 4.38 -8.71
N PHE A 87 -7.36 4.00 -8.31
CA PHE A 87 -8.30 3.25 -9.14
C PHE A 87 -9.62 3.99 -9.37
N GLY A 88 -9.65 5.31 -9.12
CA GLY A 88 -10.85 6.14 -9.28
C GLY A 88 -11.47 6.09 -10.68
N HIS A 89 -10.63 5.91 -11.69
CA HIS A 89 -11.00 5.76 -13.09
C HIS A 89 -11.60 4.40 -13.44
N GLN A 90 -11.47 3.39 -12.57
CA GLN A 90 -11.96 2.03 -12.76
C GLN A 90 -13.39 1.84 -12.20
N PRO A 91 -14.12 0.80 -12.65
CA PRO A 91 -15.41 0.43 -12.06
C PRO A 91 -15.33 0.23 -10.53
N ALA A 92 -16.45 0.48 -9.84
CA ALA A 92 -16.52 0.38 -8.37
C ALA A 92 -16.10 -1.01 -7.86
N THR A 93 -16.49 -2.09 -8.54
CA THR A 93 -16.12 -3.47 -8.20
C THR A 93 -14.62 -3.71 -8.30
N VAL A 94 -13.96 -3.19 -9.34
CA VAL A 94 -12.49 -3.26 -9.48
C VAL A 94 -11.80 -2.51 -8.35
N ARG A 95 -12.27 -1.30 -8.03
CA ARG A 95 -11.74 -0.47 -6.94
C ARG A 95 -11.85 -1.18 -5.59
N GLN A 96 -13.02 -1.77 -5.31
CA GLN A 96 -13.29 -2.50 -4.08
C GLN A 96 -12.44 -3.76 -3.97
N ARG A 97 -12.25 -4.48 -5.08
CA ARG A 97 -11.32 -5.63 -5.13
C ARG A 97 -9.90 -5.20 -4.80
N GLN A 98 -9.40 -4.12 -5.42
CA GLN A 98 -8.03 -3.63 -5.17
C GLN A 98 -7.85 -3.21 -3.71
N ARG A 99 -8.82 -2.48 -3.14
CA ARG A 99 -8.84 -2.15 -1.72
C ARG A 99 -8.79 -3.38 -0.84
N ALA A 100 -9.67 -4.36 -1.07
CA ALA A 100 -9.74 -5.56 -0.24
C ALA A 100 -8.44 -6.37 -0.30
N GLY A 101 -7.84 -6.51 -1.49
CA GLY A 101 -6.55 -7.19 -1.66
C GLY A 101 -5.39 -6.45 -0.97
N PHE A 102 -5.39 -5.11 -1.02
CA PHE A 102 -4.42 -4.29 -0.30
C PHE A 102 -4.55 -4.47 1.22
N VAL A 103 -5.77 -4.34 1.76
CA VAL A 103 -6.02 -4.48 3.20
C VAL A 103 -5.64 -5.87 3.71
N SER A 104 -5.96 -6.94 2.96
CA SER A 104 -5.58 -8.31 3.31
C SER A 104 -4.05 -8.43 3.47
N ARG A 105 -3.27 -7.91 2.50
CA ARG A 105 -1.80 -7.94 2.54
C ARG A 105 -1.20 -7.13 3.69
N VAL A 106 -1.76 -5.95 3.97
CA VAL A 106 -1.32 -5.09 5.09
C VAL A 106 -1.58 -5.78 6.43
N LEU A 107 -2.74 -6.43 6.59
CA LEU A 107 -3.06 -7.20 7.80
C LEU A 107 -2.15 -8.41 7.97
N GLU A 108 -1.75 -9.09 6.89
CA GLU A 108 -0.74 -10.16 6.94
C GLU A 108 0.62 -9.67 7.46
N ALA A 109 1.02 -8.43 7.13
CA ALA A 109 2.19 -7.82 7.76
C ALA A 109 2.00 -7.62 9.28
N GLY A 110 0.80 -7.22 9.71
CA GLY A 110 0.40 -7.17 11.12
C GLY A 110 0.54 -8.52 11.84
N VAL A 111 0.10 -9.62 11.21
CA VAL A 111 0.30 -10.99 11.73
C VAL A 111 1.78 -11.28 12.00
N LEU A 112 2.67 -10.93 11.06
CA LEU A 112 4.10 -11.15 11.20
C LEU A 112 4.71 -10.29 12.32
N ILE A 113 4.23 -9.05 12.49
CA ILE A 113 4.64 -8.17 13.59
C ILE A 113 4.25 -8.77 14.94
N CYS A 114 2.97 -9.14 15.12
CA CYS A 114 2.48 -9.77 16.36
C CYS A 114 3.21 -11.07 16.67
N LYS A 115 3.50 -11.90 15.64
CA LYS A 115 4.28 -13.13 15.81
C LYS A 115 5.67 -12.86 16.37
N ARG A 116 6.39 -11.84 15.87
CA ARG A 116 7.71 -11.46 16.41
C ARG A 116 7.63 -10.85 17.81
N ALA A 117 6.57 -10.09 18.09
CA ALA A 117 6.31 -9.52 19.40
C ALA A 117 5.77 -10.54 20.44
N LYS A 118 5.55 -11.81 20.04
CA LYS A 118 4.96 -12.89 20.87
C LYS A 118 3.55 -12.58 21.39
N ARG A 119 2.72 -11.92 20.58
CA ARG A 119 1.35 -11.51 20.93
C ARG A 119 0.31 -12.37 20.22
N SER A 120 0.07 -13.57 20.72
CA SER A 120 -0.77 -14.57 20.06
C SER A 120 -2.23 -14.13 19.85
N ALA A 121 -2.82 -13.43 20.82
CA ALA A 121 -4.20 -12.95 20.73
C ALA A 121 -4.37 -11.90 19.61
N GLU A 122 -3.49 -10.89 19.58
CA GLU A 122 -3.48 -9.88 18.52
C GLU A 122 -3.19 -10.51 17.15
N GLN A 123 -2.23 -11.44 17.10
CA GLN A 123 -1.92 -12.19 15.87
C GLN A 123 -3.17 -12.88 15.31
N ALA A 124 -3.96 -13.54 16.14
CA ALA A 124 -5.20 -14.19 15.73
C ALA A 124 -6.24 -13.19 15.22
N ALA A 125 -6.36 -12.01 15.87
CA ALA A 125 -7.25 -10.95 15.43
C ALA A 125 -6.87 -10.39 14.04
N TYR A 126 -5.58 -10.13 13.81
CA TYR A 126 -5.09 -9.71 12.49
C TYR A 126 -5.33 -10.77 11.42
N GLN A 127 -5.09 -12.05 11.75
CA GLN A 127 -5.32 -13.16 10.82
C GLN A 127 -6.80 -13.27 10.43
N ALA A 128 -7.71 -13.19 11.41
CA ALA A 128 -9.15 -13.25 11.14
C ALA A 128 -9.62 -12.11 10.21
N ARG A 129 -9.11 -10.88 10.42
CA ARG A 129 -9.39 -9.75 9.54
C ARG A 129 -8.80 -9.97 8.14
N ALA A 130 -7.55 -10.44 8.04
CA ALA A 130 -6.90 -10.71 6.75
C ALA A 130 -7.69 -11.75 5.93
N ASP A 131 -8.15 -12.81 6.59
CA ASP A 131 -8.96 -13.88 6.00
C ASP A 131 -10.33 -13.37 5.55
N GLN A 132 -10.97 -12.50 6.34
CA GLN A 132 -12.21 -11.84 5.94
C GLN A 132 -12.03 -11.05 4.63
N TYR A 133 -10.98 -10.24 4.53
CA TYR A 133 -10.69 -9.50 3.30
C TYR A 133 -10.33 -10.40 2.13
N ARG A 134 -9.64 -11.53 2.36
CA ARG A 134 -9.39 -12.52 1.31
C ARG A 134 -10.69 -13.15 0.78
N ARG A 135 -11.66 -13.44 1.65
CA ARG A 135 -13.00 -13.90 1.24
C ARG A 135 -13.72 -12.85 0.40
N ILE A 136 -13.65 -11.57 0.80
CA ILE A 136 -14.23 -10.46 0.04
C ILE A 136 -13.61 -10.38 -1.37
N VAL A 137 -12.28 -10.50 -1.49
CA VAL A 137 -11.60 -10.54 -2.79
C VAL A 137 -12.17 -11.67 -3.66
N ASN A 138 -12.24 -12.88 -3.11
CA ASN A 138 -12.74 -14.05 -3.86
C ASN A 138 -14.19 -13.89 -4.33
N GLN A 139 -15.03 -13.22 -3.53
CA GLN A 139 -16.43 -12.95 -3.89
C GLN A 139 -16.56 -11.87 -4.98
N ILE A 140 -15.71 -10.84 -4.96
CA ILE A 140 -15.79 -9.69 -5.87
C ILE A 140 -15.04 -9.92 -7.18
N GLU A 141 -13.99 -10.75 -7.18
CA GLU A 141 -13.17 -11.06 -8.37
C GLU A 141 -13.99 -11.32 -9.65
N PRO A 142 -14.99 -12.22 -9.67
CA PRO A 142 -15.76 -12.47 -10.89
C PRO A 142 -16.52 -11.21 -11.37
N LEU A 143 -17.04 -10.41 -10.44
CA LEU A 143 -17.75 -9.17 -10.76
C LEU A 143 -16.81 -8.08 -11.29
N ALA A 144 -15.61 -7.98 -10.73
CA ALA A 144 -14.57 -7.06 -11.18
C ALA A 144 -14.06 -7.41 -12.59
N ALA A 145 -13.86 -8.70 -12.87
CA ALA A 145 -13.45 -9.20 -14.18
C ALA A 145 -14.51 -8.93 -15.26
N ALA A 146 -15.79 -9.20 -14.95
CA ALA A 146 -16.91 -8.90 -15.83
C ALA A 146 -17.02 -7.40 -16.15
N ALA A 147 -16.97 -6.54 -15.14
CA ALA A 147 -17.05 -5.08 -15.30
C ALA A 147 -15.89 -4.51 -16.15
N SER A 148 -14.67 -5.04 -15.97
CA SER A 148 -13.51 -4.66 -16.78
C SER A 148 -13.70 -5.05 -18.25
N SER A 149 -14.21 -6.25 -18.49
CA SER A 149 -14.45 -6.77 -19.84
C SER A 149 -15.53 -5.98 -20.59
N GLN A 150 -16.64 -5.67 -19.92
CA GLN A 150 -17.72 -4.84 -20.47
C GLN A 150 -17.21 -3.44 -20.84
N ARG A 151 -16.40 -2.82 -19.96
CA ARG A 151 -15.81 -1.50 -20.25
C ARG A 151 -14.91 -1.53 -21.49
N LEU A 152 -14.06 -2.55 -21.61
CA LEU A 152 -13.19 -2.70 -22.78
C LEU A 152 -13.99 -2.90 -24.07
N GLN A 153 -15.07 -3.69 -24.03
CA GLN A 153 -15.98 -3.86 -25.17
C GLN A 153 -16.63 -2.53 -25.57
N ALA A 154 -17.15 -1.77 -24.60
CA ALA A 154 -17.76 -0.47 -24.87
C ALA A 154 -16.78 0.54 -25.48
N LEU A 155 -15.52 0.54 -25.04
CA LEU A 155 -14.46 1.40 -25.61
C LEU A 155 -14.13 1.01 -27.06
N ARG A 156 -14.15 -0.28 -27.39
CA ARG A 156 -13.91 -0.76 -28.77
C ARG A 156 -15.04 -0.43 -29.72
N GLN A 157 -16.27 -0.32 -29.20
CA GLN A 157 -17.47 -0.01 -29.98
C GLN A 157 -17.72 1.50 -30.14
N ARG A 158 -16.93 2.36 -29.49
CA ARG A 158 -17.04 3.80 -29.68
C ARG A 158 -16.51 4.18 -31.07
N PRO A 159 -17.31 4.84 -31.92
CA PRO A 159 -16.81 5.36 -33.18
C PRO A 159 -15.73 6.41 -32.91
N ILE A 160 -14.63 6.35 -33.67
CA ILE A 160 -13.60 7.38 -33.65
C ILE A 160 -14.22 8.60 -34.34
N ALA A 161 -14.43 9.66 -33.58
CA ALA A 161 -14.81 10.98 -34.09
C ALA A 161 -13.56 11.74 -34.54
#